data_AF-A0A9J6C2Y2-F1
#
_entry.id   AF-A0A9J6C2Y2-F1
#
_cell.length_a   1.000
_cell.length_b   1.000
_cell.length_c   1.000
_cell.angle_alpha   90.00
_cell.angle_beta   90.00
_cell.angle_gamma   90.00
#
_symmetry.space_group_name_H-M   'P 1'
#
loop_
_entity.id
_entity.type
_entity.pdbx_description
1 polymer ?
#
loop_
_entity_poly.entity_id
_entity_poly.type
_entity_poly.pdbx_seq_one_letter_code
_entity_poly.pdbx_strand_id
1 'polypeptide(L)'
;MREFYPWLSENLSRAVFKTKNSIEILLSEFCLFSTYKCMRLTCSFFTTDFNDFKKHLTEHKNNNKHYCSFCLKGFKRDFELCNHIDVFHRFDRFQCSHCMYRSCQKSYVFLHQKKFHSGQNCEVLVSPIQKLLRSTLLDEKNGMRRNREIFVRAYCCKVPNCKEIFYNKGNFKKHLELKIAQPKFAEFGDIICQQLVEIDHRRNFKNVEGVTQCLFCNFGTDDDNIIEHMSLYHQSQFPFVCIRKMNPNYLDRILFNKETLETHTTIEFIGNHPGKLKDFNGDLKNLRSE
;
A
#
# COMPACT_ATOMS: atom_id res chain seq x y z
N MET A 1 -11.72 -10.31 2.54
CA MET A 1 -10.27 -10.33 2.85
C MET A 1 -9.75 -11.73 2.56
N ARG A 2 -8.75 -11.81 1.69
CA ARG A 2 -7.94 -12.95 1.21
C ARG A 2 -7.08 -12.31 0.08
N GLU A 3 -5.81 -12.62 -0.12
CA GLU A 3 -4.96 -13.69 0.42
C GLU A 3 -3.69 -13.09 1.06
N PHE A 4 -2.88 -13.88 1.78
CA PHE A 4 -1.68 -13.42 2.50
C PHE A 4 -0.50 -14.34 2.20
N TYR A 5 0.41 -13.91 1.31
CA TYR A 5 1.53 -14.73 0.82
C TYR A 5 2.86 -13.95 0.89
N PRO A 6 3.46 -13.82 2.08
CA PRO A 6 4.40 -12.73 2.31
C PRO A 6 5.89 -13.13 2.17
N TRP A 7 6.17 -14.45 2.08
CA TRP A 7 7.48 -15.09 1.78
C TRP A 7 7.42 -16.63 1.79
N LEU A 8 6.41 -17.21 2.47
CA LEU A 8 6.20 -18.66 2.69
C LEU A 8 7.05 -19.30 3.82
N SER A 9 6.76 -18.80 5.02
CA SER A 9 6.97 -19.30 6.40
C SER A 9 8.28 -19.94 6.88
N GLU A 10 9.14 -20.53 6.04
CA GLU A 10 10.40 -21.12 6.53
C GLU A 10 11.45 -21.37 5.43
N ASN A 11 11.02 -21.83 4.25
CA ASN A 11 11.87 -22.07 3.09
C ASN A 11 11.02 -22.05 1.80
N LEU A 12 11.55 -21.52 0.69
CA LEU A 12 10.91 -21.65 -0.63
C LEU A 12 10.82 -23.12 -1.12
N SER A 13 11.51 -24.06 -0.45
CA SER A 13 11.69 -25.45 -0.89
C SER A 13 10.48 -26.37 -0.73
N ARG A 14 9.37 -25.94 -0.10
CA ARG A 14 8.15 -26.78 0.04
C ARG A 14 7.30 -26.83 -1.25
N ALA A 15 7.91 -27.45 -2.26
CA ALA A 15 7.34 -28.26 -3.35
C ALA A 15 6.37 -27.66 -4.39
N VAL A 16 5.59 -26.62 -4.09
CA VAL A 16 4.43 -26.25 -4.96
C VAL A 16 4.79 -25.33 -6.14
N PHE A 17 5.72 -24.38 -5.95
CA PHE A 17 5.98 -23.33 -6.95
C PHE A 17 7.36 -23.40 -7.61
N LYS A 18 8.37 -23.99 -6.95
CA LYS A 18 9.74 -24.12 -7.48
C LYS A 18 10.46 -25.38 -6.98
N THR A 19 11.35 -25.92 -7.82
CA THR A 19 12.43 -26.84 -7.39
C THR A 19 13.58 -26.06 -6.74
N LYS A 20 14.42 -26.74 -5.96
CA LYS A 20 15.62 -26.16 -5.33
C LYS A 20 16.53 -25.47 -6.36
N ASN A 21 16.91 -26.17 -7.44
CA ASN A 21 17.75 -25.61 -8.51
C ASN A 21 17.13 -24.36 -9.16
N SER A 22 15.81 -24.38 -9.40
CA SER A 22 15.10 -23.21 -9.93
C SER A 22 15.07 -22.02 -8.95
N ILE A 23 15.12 -22.26 -7.63
CA ILE A 23 15.23 -21.20 -6.62
C ILE A 23 16.64 -20.60 -6.63
N GLU A 24 17.67 -21.44 -6.63
CA GLU A 24 19.08 -21.02 -6.59
C GLU A 24 19.43 -20.10 -7.78
N ILE A 25 18.92 -20.41 -8.98
CA ILE A 25 19.07 -19.53 -10.16
C ILE A 25 18.25 -18.23 -10.01
N LEU A 26 17.01 -18.29 -9.52
CA LEU A 26 16.13 -17.12 -9.42
C LEU A 26 16.47 -16.16 -8.25
N LEU A 27 17.31 -16.60 -7.31
CA LEU A 27 17.89 -15.77 -6.25
C LEU A 27 19.30 -15.26 -6.60
N SER A 28 19.84 -15.58 -7.78
CA SER A 28 21.07 -14.96 -8.27
C SER A 28 20.90 -13.44 -8.44
N GLU A 29 21.97 -12.68 -8.18
CA GLU A 29 21.95 -11.21 -8.19
C GLU A 29 21.42 -10.64 -9.52
N PHE A 30 21.87 -11.19 -10.66
CA PHE A 30 21.37 -10.83 -11.99
C PHE A 30 19.86 -11.06 -12.14
N CYS A 31 19.35 -12.21 -11.69
CA CYS A 31 17.93 -12.52 -11.78
C CYS A 31 17.10 -11.61 -10.86
N LEU A 32 17.56 -11.34 -9.63
CA LEU A 32 16.86 -10.46 -8.70
C LEU A 32 16.57 -9.08 -9.32
N PHE A 33 17.46 -8.56 -10.16
CA PHE A 33 17.22 -7.32 -10.92
C PHE A 33 16.17 -7.43 -12.02
N SER A 34 16.11 -8.55 -12.77
CA SER A 34 15.20 -8.75 -13.90
C SER A 34 13.73 -8.44 -13.58
N THR A 35 13.03 -7.77 -14.49
CA THR A 35 11.61 -7.37 -14.34
C THR A 35 10.69 -8.58 -14.35
N TYR A 36 10.94 -9.55 -15.23
CA TYR A 36 10.10 -10.71 -15.43
C TYR A 36 10.81 -11.99 -15.00
N LYS A 37 10.08 -12.85 -14.28
CA LYS A 37 10.53 -14.15 -13.78
C LYS A 37 9.40 -15.15 -13.97
N CYS A 38 9.67 -16.30 -14.57
CA CYS A 38 8.67 -17.35 -14.70
C CYS A 38 8.43 -18.03 -13.34
N MET A 39 7.18 -18.29 -12.95
CA MET A 39 6.82 -18.99 -11.69
C MET A 39 6.33 -20.43 -11.89
N ARG A 40 6.89 -21.14 -12.89
CA ARG A 40 6.69 -22.58 -13.09
C ARG A 40 7.69 -23.41 -12.30
N LEU A 41 7.27 -24.59 -11.85
CA LEU A 41 7.98 -25.46 -10.90
C LEU A 41 9.45 -25.69 -11.26
N THR A 42 9.74 -26.16 -12.48
CA THR A 42 11.09 -26.50 -12.95
C THR A 42 11.81 -25.37 -13.69
N CYS A 43 11.09 -24.29 -14.06
CA CYS A 43 11.62 -23.25 -14.93
C CYS A 43 12.43 -22.19 -14.16
N SER A 44 13.56 -21.77 -14.71
CA SER A 44 14.41 -20.69 -14.20
C SER A 44 14.32 -19.39 -15.01
N PHE A 45 13.54 -19.35 -16.10
CA PHE A 45 13.54 -18.25 -17.07
C PHE A 45 13.27 -16.87 -16.46
N PHE A 46 14.12 -15.90 -16.83
CA PHE A 46 14.00 -14.49 -16.50
C PHE A 46 14.40 -13.60 -17.68
N THR A 47 13.88 -12.37 -17.71
CA THR A 47 14.26 -11.33 -18.69
C THR A 47 13.85 -9.94 -18.19
N THR A 48 14.42 -8.90 -18.79
CA THR A 48 13.94 -7.51 -18.66
C THR A 48 12.91 -7.13 -19.73
N ASP A 49 12.75 -7.90 -20.81
CA ASP A 49 11.85 -7.58 -21.93
C ASP A 49 10.45 -8.22 -21.82
N PHE A 50 9.43 -7.42 -22.18
CA PHE A 50 8.03 -7.81 -22.13
C PHE A 50 7.65 -8.88 -23.16
N ASN A 51 8.19 -8.77 -24.39
CA ASN A 51 7.84 -9.65 -25.50
C ASN A 51 8.53 -11.01 -25.37
N ASP A 52 9.79 -11.04 -24.95
CA ASP A 52 10.50 -12.25 -24.53
C ASP A 52 9.71 -13.01 -23.47
N PHE A 53 9.30 -12.34 -22.39
CA PHE A 53 8.55 -13.00 -21.32
C PHE A 53 7.18 -13.49 -21.79
N LYS A 54 6.43 -12.65 -22.53
CA LYS A 54 5.14 -13.06 -23.10
C LYS A 54 5.30 -14.28 -24.00
N LYS A 55 6.30 -14.30 -24.89
CA LYS A 55 6.64 -15.44 -25.76
C LYS A 55 6.95 -16.69 -24.93
N HIS A 56 7.82 -16.58 -23.92
CA HIS A 56 8.16 -17.69 -23.02
C HIS A 56 6.93 -18.26 -22.29
N LEU A 57 6.00 -17.42 -21.83
CA LEU A 57 4.76 -17.92 -21.20
C LEU A 57 3.92 -18.78 -22.17
N THR A 58 4.08 -18.65 -23.49
CA THR A 58 3.40 -19.52 -24.47
C THR A 58 3.96 -20.94 -24.57
N GLU A 59 5.14 -21.22 -24.02
CA GLU A 59 5.67 -22.58 -23.85
C GLU A 59 4.88 -23.35 -22.77
N HIS A 60 4.22 -22.62 -21.86
CA HIS A 60 3.52 -23.17 -20.71
C HIS A 60 2.01 -23.34 -20.90
N LYS A 61 1.51 -23.34 -22.15
CA LYS A 61 0.07 -23.34 -22.51
C LYS A 61 -0.80 -24.35 -21.75
N ASN A 62 -0.28 -25.55 -21.46
CA ASN A 62 -1.05 -26.64 -20.86
C ASN A 62 -1.34 -26.46 -19.34
N ASN A 63 -1.20 -25.24 -18.79
CA ASN A 63 -1.29 -24.97 -17.36
C ASN A 63 -2.37 -23.93 -17.04
N ASN A 64 -3.28 -24.25 -16.12
CA ASN A 64 -4.49 -23.46 -15.82
C ASN A 64 -4.27 -22.01 -15.31
N LYS A 65 -3.08 -21.66 -14.82
CA LYS A 65 -2.73 -20.29 -14.37
C LYS A 65 -1.25 -19.98 -14.52
N HIS A 66 -0.90 -18.72 -14.79
CA HIS A 66 0.44 -18.15 -14.63
C HIS A 66 0.47 -17.30 -13.35
N TYR A 67 1.58 -17.30 -12.60
CA TYR A 67 1.67 -16.63 -11.29
C TYR A 67 2.72 -15.51 -11.27
N CYS A 68 2.44 -14.41 -10.57
CA CYS A 68 3.36 -13.29 -10.39
C CYS A 68 4.49 -13.63 -9.39
N SER A 69 5.75 -13.36 -9.75
CA SER A 69 6.91 -13.58 -8.87
C SER A 69 6.94 -12.68 -7.63
N PHE A 70 6.23 -11.54 -7.65
CA PHE A 70 6.33 -10.51 -6.61
C PHE A 70 5.21 -10.59 -5.57
N CYS A 71 4.03 -11.11 -5.94
CA CYS A 71 2.85 -11.21 -5.06
C CYS A 71 2.06 -12.52 -5.18
N LEU A 72 2.54 -13.50 -5.98
CA LEU A 72 1.92 -14.81 -6.24
C LEU A 72 0.47 -14.80 -6.77
N LYS A 73 -0.06 -13.63 -7.18
CA LYS A 73 -1.37 -13.54 -7.83
C LYS A 73 -1.39 -14.34 -9.14
N GLY A 74 -2.43 -15.16 -9.32
CA GLY A 74 -2.59 -16.05 -10.47
C GLY A 74 -3.53 -15.51 -11.54
N PHE A 75 -3.11 -15.61 -12.80
CA PHE A 75 -3.80 -15.10 -14.01
C PHE A 75 -4.07 -16.24 -15.00
N LYS A 76 -5.10 -16.11 -15.85
CA LYS A 76 -5.46 -17.14 -16.83
C LYS A 76 -4.68 -17.00 -18.14
N ARG A 77 -4.29 -15.78 -18.52
CA ARG A 77 -3.59 -15.48 -19.76
C ARG A 77 -2.18 -14.93 -19.51
N ASP A 78 -1.31 -15.11 -20.49
CA ASP A 78 0.05 -14.55 -20.57
C ASP A 78 0.05 -13.02 -20.40
N PHE A 79 -0.72 -12.33 -21.23
CA PHE A 79 -0.80 -10.87 -21.25
C PHE A 79 -1.37 -10.28 -19.94
N GLU A 80 -2.28 -10.99 -19.27
CA GLU A 80 -2.81 -10.57 -17.96
C GLU A 80 -1.70 -10.49 -16.91
N LEU A 81 -0.79 -11.47 -16.90
CA LEU A 81 0.36 -11.48 -15.99
C LEU A 81 1.38 -10.39 -16.36
N CYS A 82 1.76 -10.28 -17.63
CA CYS A 82 2.73 -9.26 -18.07
C CYS A 82 2.22 -7.84 -17.77
N ASN A 83 0.96 -7.54 -18.11
CA ASN A 83 0.33 -6.25 -17.81
C ASN A 83 0.17 -6.01 -16.30
N HIS A 84 -0.09 -7.03 -15.49
CA HIS A 84 -0.11 -6.88 -14.03
C HIS A 84 1.28 -6.53 -13.47
N ILE A 85 2.35 -7.17 -13.94
CA ILE A 85 3.72 -6.79 -13.55
C ILE A 85 4.00 -5.34 -13.95
N ASP A 86 3.64 -4.94 -15.17
CA ASP A 86 3.89 -3.59 -15.67
C ASP A 86 3.07 -2.48 -15.00
N VAL A 87 1.82 -2.74 -14.60
CA VAL A 87 0.96 -1.76 -13.94
C VAL A 87 1.23 -1.67 -12.43
N PHE A 88 1.51 -2.80 -11.76
CA PHE A 88 1.62 -2.85 -10.29
C PHE A 88 3.05 -2.96 -9.78
N HIS A 89 3.96 -3.63 -10.48
CA HIS A 89 5.31 -3.94 -9.99
C HIS A 89 6.45 -3.22 -10.73
N ARG A 90 6.19 -2.52 -11.85
CA ARG A 90 7.20 -1.74 -12.59
C ARG A 90 7.85 -0.64 -11.74
N PHE A 91 7.15 -0.09 -10.76
CA PHE A 91 7.68 0.96 -9.88
C PHE A 91 8.19 0.44 -8.53
N ASP A 92 8.10 -0.88 -8.31
CA ASP A 92 8.83 -1.54 -7.24
C ASP A 92 10.31 -1.58 -7.61
N ARG A 93 11.11 -0.69 -6.99
CA ARG A 93 12.55 -0.58 -7.29
C ARG A 93 13.46 -1.11 -6.19
N PHE A 94 12.92 -1.44 -5.01
CA PHE A 94 13.68 -1.99 -3.90
C PHE A 94 13.37 -3.48 -3.75
N GLN A 95 14.42 -4.30 -3.73
CA GLN A 95 14.34 -5.76 -3.82
C GLN A 95 14.98 -6.37 -2.56
N CYS A 96 14.33 -7.39 -1.99
CA CYS A 96 14.89 -8.21 -0.91
C CYS A 96 16.12 -8.95 -1.42
N SER A 97 17.22 -8.97 -0.65
CA SER A 97 18.45 -9.68 -1.01
C SER A 97 18.33 -11.22 -0.88
N HIS A 98 17.30 -11.69 -0.16
CA HIS A 98 17.16 -13.10 0.23
C HIS A 98 15.95 -13.82 -0.41
N CYS A 99 15.02 -13.08 -1.01
CA CYS A 99 13.86 -13.65 -1.70
C CYS A 99 13.32 -12.71 -2.80
N MET A 100 12.30 -13.15 -3.54
CA MET A 100 11.74 -12.39 -4.67
C MET A 100 10.85 -11.20 -4.27
N TYR A 101 10.65 -10.91 -2.98
CA TYR A 101 9.85 -9.76 -2.51
C TYR A 101 10.43 -8.41 -2.99
N ARG A 102 9.56 -7.56 -3.51
CA ARG A 102 9.92 -6.25 -4.08
C ARG A 102 8.89 -5.18 -3.70
N SER A 103 9.34 -3.94 -3.54
CA SER A 103 8.51 -2.80 -3.13
C SER A 103 8.96 -1.47 -3.73
N CYS A 104 8.02 -0.52 -3.83
CA CYS A 104 8.29 0.88 -4.14
C CYS A 104 8.96 1.64 -2.98
N GLN A 105 9.01 1.06 -1.78
CA GLN A 105 9.63 1.62 -0.58
C GLN A 105 10.76 0.76 0.00
N LYS A 106 11.92 1.39 0.23
CA LYS A 106 13.08 0.80 0.91
C LYS A 106 12.75 0.34 2.34
N SER A 107 11.93 1.13 3.05
CA SER A 107 11.50 0.85 4.41
C SER A 107 10.68 -0.44 4.52
N TYR A 108 9.83 -0.72 3.53
CA TYR A 108 9.06 -1.97 3.47
C TYR A 108 9.98 -3.19 3.31
N VAL A 109 10.99 -3.12 2.41
CA VAL A 109 11.97 -4.22 2.24
C VAL A 109 12.78 -4.44 3.52
N PHE A 110 13.14 -3.37 4.24
CA PHE A 110 13.84 -3.47 5.52
C PHE A 110 12.98 -4.14 6.61
N LEU A 111 11.69 -3.79 6.72
CA LEU A 111 10.76 -4.44 7.66
C LEU A 111 10.49 -5.91 7.30
N HIS A 112 10.28 -6.19 6.01
CA HIS A 112 10.18 -7.55 5.46
C HIS A 112 11.39 -8.40 5.86
N GLN A 113 12.61 -7.90 5.62
CA GLN A 113 13.83 -8.65 5.97
C GLN A 113 13.96 -8.83 7.49
N LYS A 114 13.73 -7.79 8.30
CA LYS A 114 13.82 -7.88 9.76
C LYS A 114 12.94 -8.98 10.38
N LYS A 115 11.68 -9.09 9.94
CA LYS A 115 10.67 -9.94 10.58
C LYS A 115 10.65 -11.37 10.01
N PHE A 116 11.45 -11.67 8.98
CA PHE A 116 11.51 -12.99 8.32
C PHE A 116 12.90 -13.54 8.09
N HIS A 117 13.76 -12.73 7.48
CA HIS A 117 15.19 -13.00 7.32
C HIS A 117 15.91 -12.56 8.61
N SER A 118 15.31 -12.89 9.76
CA SER A 118 15.81 -12.54 11.09
C SER A 118 17.13 -13.25 11.36
N GLY A 119 18.10 -12.49 11.88
CA GLY A 119 19.49 -12.95 12.00
C GLY A 119 20.29 -12.92 10.68
N GLN A 120 19.70 -12.56 9.54
CA GLN A 120 20.40 -12.38 8.26
C GLN A 120 20.74 -10.90 8.03
N ASN A 121 21.75 -10.63 7.19
CA ASN A 121 22.16 -9.26 6.86
C ASN A 121 21.04 -8.50 6.12
N CYS A 122 20.66 -7.33 6.63
CA CYS A 122 19.64 -6.47 6.03
C CYS A 122 20.22 -5.55 4.94
N GLU A 123 20.55 -6.11 3.78
CA GLU A 123 20.93 -5.38 2.56
C GLU A 123 19.68 -5.12 1.69
N VAL A 124 19.57 -3.96 1.05
CA VAL A 124 18.46 -3.67 0.11
C VAL A 124 19.03 -3.43 -1.27
N LEU A 125 18.67 -4.31 -2.21
CA LEU A 125 19.09 -4.22 -3.61
C LEU A 125 18.25 -3.16 -4.32
N VAL A 126 18.89 -2.29 -5.10
CA VAL A 126 18.21 -1.26 -5.90
C VAL A 126 18.16 -1.70 -7.35
N SER A 127 16.97 -2.04 -7.83
CA SER A 127 16.78 -2.36 -9.24
C SER A 127 16.83 -1.09 -10.10
N PRO A 128 17.64 -1.06 -11.18
CA PRO A 128 17.79 0.10 -12.07
C PRO A 128 16.63 0.21 -13.08
N ILE A 129 15.44 -0.27 -12.71
CA ILE A 129 14.19 0.00 -13.44
C ILE A 129 13.92 1.51 -13.42
N GLN A 130 13.20 1.99 -14.44
CA GLN A 130 12.94 3.40 -14.72
C GLN A 130 12.49 4.18 -13.47
N LYS A 131 13.07 5.39 -13.29
CA LYS A 131 12.63 6.33 -12.25
C LYS A 131 11.14 6.63 -12.43
N LEU A 132 10.39 6.58 -11.32
CA LEU A 132 8.96 6.85 -11.26
C LEU A 132 8.60 8.16 -12.00
N LEU A 133 7.66 8.07 -12.94
CA LEU A 133 7.24 9.22 -13.75
C LEU A 133 6.35 10.17 -12.94
N ARG A 134 6.44 11.47 -13.22
CA ARG A 134 5.65 12.51 -12.54
C ARG A 134 4.14 12.35 -12.79
N SER A 135 3.75 11.73 -13.91
CA SER A 135 2.37 11.32 -14.19
C SER A 135 1.85 10.27 -13.21
N THR A 136 2.63 9.21 -12.95
CA THR A 136 2.25 8.14 -12.01
C THR A 136 1.98 8.69 -10.60
N LEU A 137 2.78 9.64 -10.13
CA LEU A 137 2.56 10.35 -8.85
C LEU A 137 1.28 11.21 -8.81
N LEU A 138 0.76 11.64 -9.96
CA LEU A 138 -0.52 12.35 -10.06
C LEU A 138 -1.69 11.37 -10.10
N ASP A 139 -1.54 10.24 -10.79
CA ASP A 139 -2.54 9.16 -10.78
C ASP A 139 -2.70 8.54 -9.39
N GLU A 140 -1.60 8.34 -8.64
CA GLU A 140 -1.65 7.95 -7.22
C GLU A 140 -2.40 8.99 -6.37
N LYS A 141 -2.17 10.29 -6.57
CA LYS A 141 -2.90 11.35 -5.86
C LYS A 141 -4.40 11.38 -6.18
N ASN A 142 -4.78 11.06 -7.42
CA ASN A 142 -6.18 10.93 -7.81
C ASN A 142 -6.80 9.63 -7.28
N GLY A 143 -6.03 8.54 -7.26
CA GLY A 143 -6.40 7.27 -6.64
C GLY A 143 -6.66 7.42 -5.14
N MET A 144 -5.80 8.14 -4.40
CA MET A 144 -5.97 8.43 -2.98
C MET A 144 -7.31 9.08 -2.63
N ARG A 145 -7.82 10.00 -3.47
CA ARG A 145 -9.12 10.65 -3.24
C ARG A 145 -10.27 9.63 -3.28
N ARG A 146 -10.33 8.81 -4.33
CA ARG A 146 -11.31 7.72 -4.49
C ARG A 146 -11.20 6.68 -3.38
N ASN A 147 -9.96 6.32 -3.02
CA ASN A 147 -9.65 5.38 -1.94
C ASN A 147 -10.13 5.89 -0.56
N ARG A 148 -9.97 7.19 -0.28
CA ARG A 148 -10.51 7.84 0.94
C ARG A 148 -12.03 7.69 1.01
N GLU A 149 -12.75 7.90 -0.09
CA GLU A 149 -14.21 7.76 -0.16
C GLU A 149 -14.68 6.31 0.07
N ILE A 150 -13.97 5.32 -0.48
CA ILE A 150 -14.32 3.90 -0.40
C ILE A 150 -14.00 3.30 0.99
N PHE A 151 -12.81 3.56 1.53
CA PHE A 151 -12.32 2.87 2.73
C PHE A 151 -12.42 3.72 4.00
N VAL A 152 -12.31 5.04 3.89
CA VAL A 152 -12.22 5.96 5.04
C VAL A 152 -13.48 6.82 5.15
N ARG A 153 -14.58 6.22 5.61
CA ARG A 153 -15.86 6.93 5.73
C ARG A 153 -15.73 8.18 6.62
N ALA A 154 -16.06 9.32 6.02
CA ALA A 154 -16.17 10.62 6.67
C ALA A 154 -17.43 10.72 7.57
N TYR A 155 -17.38 11.66 8.49
CA TYR A 155 -18.53 12.28 9.11
C TYR A 155 -18.84 13.57 8.34
N CYS A 156 -20.07 13.75 7.86
CA CYS A 156 -20.50 14.95 7.16
C CYS A 156 -21.55 15.68 7.98
N CYS A 157 -21.43 16.99 8.15
CA CYS A 157 -22.43 17.77 8.86
C CYS A 157 -23.73 17.85 8.04
N LYS A 158 -24.85 17.37 8.59
CA LYS A 158 -26.19 17.42 7.98
C LYS A 158 -26.94 18.73 8.23
N VAL A 159 -26.36 19.65 9.00
CA VAL A 159 -27.00 20.94 9.32
C VAL A 159 -27.09 21.80 8.04
N PRO A 160 -28.26 22.35 7.67
CA PRO A 160 -28.40 23.20 6.49
C PRO A 160 -27.37 24.32 6.41
N ASN A 161 -26.96 24.64 5.19
CA ASN A 161 -25.90 25.59 4.85
C ASN A 161 -24.50 25.27 5.44
N CYS A 162 -24.30 24.10 6.06
CA CYS A 162 -22.98 23.61 6.46
C CYS A 162 -22.43 22.62 5.43
N LYS A 163 -21.16 22.78 5.03
CA LYS A 163 -20.45 21.88 4.10
C LYS A 163 -19.25 21.19 4.76
N GLU A 164 -19.12 21.31 6.09
CA GLU A 164 -18.00 20.79 6.85
C GLU A 164 -18.03 19.26 6.95
N ILE A 165 -16.88 18.62 6.69
CA ILE A 165 -16.68 17.17 6.81
C ILE A 165 -15.42 16.83 7.60
N PHE A 166 -15.50 15.76 8.37
CA PHE A 166 -14.54 15.38 9.41
C PHE A 166 -14.21 13.90 9.35
N TYR A 167 -13.00 13.53 9.76
CA TYR A 167 -12.55 12.14 9.75
C TYR A 167 -12.16 11.63 11.15
N ASN A 168 -11.81 12.52 12.08
CA ASN A 168 -11.75 12.25 13.51
C ASN A 168 -13.13 12.46 14.18
N LYS A 169 -13.52 11.56 15.09
CA LYS A 169 -14.81 11.61 15.82
C LYS A 169 -14.91 12.82 16.76
N GLY A 170 -13.87 13.08 17.57
CA GLY A 170 -13.83 14.19 18.52
C GLY A 170 -13.98 15.58 17.87
N ASN A 171 -13.31 15.83 16.74
CA ASN A 171 -13.45 17.07 15.99
C ASN A 171 -14.89 17.27 15.48
N PHE A 172 -15.55 16.23 14.99
CA PHE A 172 -16.96 16.33 14.55
C PHE A 172 -17.91 16.55 15.71
N LYS A 173 -17.70 15.86 16.84
CA LYS A 173 -18.48 16.06 18.07
C LYS A 173 -18.36 17.51 18.56
N LYS A 174 -17.12 18.04 18.67
CA LYS A 174 -16.85 19.45 18.99
C LYS A 174 -17.49 20.42 17.99
N HIS A 175 -17.48 20.12 16.69
CA HIS A 175 -18.15 20.95 15.67
C HIS A 175 -19.67 21.06 15.90
N LEU A 176 -20.33 19.95 16.28
CA LEU A 176 -21.75 19.91 16.57
C LEU A 176 -22.08 20.59 17.91
N GLU A 177 -21.27 20.36 18.95
CA GLU A 177 -21.37 21.02 20.27
C GLU A 177 -21.23 22.55 20.14
N LEU A 178 -20.26 23.03 19.35
CA LEU A 178 -20.10 24.46 19.04
C LEU A 178 -21.25 25.02 18.20
N LYS A 179 -21.94 24.20 17.39
CA LYS A 179 -23.11 24.62 16.60
C LYS A 179 -24.37 24.74 17.45
N ILE A 180 -24.70 23.75 18.29
CA ILE A 180 -25.91 23.79 19.11
C ILE A 180 -25.87 24.90 20.16
N ALA A 181 -24.66 25.31 20.60
CA ALA A 181 -24.44 26.47 21.45
C ALA A 181 -24.62 27.84 20.75
N GLN A 182 -24.81 27.89 19.43
CA GLN A 182 -25.02 29.15 18.68
C GLN A 182 -26.51 29.36 18.36
N PRO A 183 -27.17 30.45 18.82
CA PRO A 183 -28.61 30.67 18.65
C PRO A 183 -29.11 30.55 17.21
N LYS A 184 -28.30 30.96 16.21
CA LYS A 184 -28.60 30.87 14.77
C LYS A 184 -28.70 29.45 14.20
N PHE A 185 -28.48 28.41 15.01
CA PHE A 185 -28.68 27.00 14.64
C PHE A 185 -29.70 26.30 15.55
N ALA A 186 -30.41 27.02 16.43
CA ALA A 186 -31.40 26.43 17.35
C ALA A 186 -32.54 25.72 16.60
N GLU A 187 -32.97 26.26 15.45
CA GLU A 187 -33.95 25.63 14.54
C GLU A 187 -33.48 24.28 13.97
N PHE A 188 -32.18 23.98 14.03
CA PHE A 188 -31.60 22.69 13.63
C PHE A 188 -31.16 21.83 14.82
N GLY A 189 -31.62 22.17 16.03
CA GLY A 189 -31.29 21.48 17.28
C GLY A 189 -31.48 19.96 17.18
N ASP A 190 -32.64 19.50 16.69
CA ASP A 190 -32.92 18.08 16.50
C ASP A 190 -31.97 17.40 15.51
N ILE A 191 -31.63 18.07 14.41
CA ILE A 191 -30.69 17.57 13.40
C ILE A 191 -29.28 17.44 14.01
N ILE A 192 -28.90 18.34 14.92
CA ILE A 192 -27.62 18.28 15.65
C ILE A 192 -27.64 17.17 16.70
N CYS A 193 -28.69 17.09 17.52
CA CYS A 193 -28.88 16.05 18.53
C CYS A 193 -28.89 14.65 17.92
N GLN A 194 -29.63 14.43 16.82
CA GLN A 194 -29.63 13.15 16.09
C GLN A 194 -28.23 12.78 15.58
N GLN A 195 -27.41 13.74 15.15
CA GLN A 195 -26.03 13.48 14.74
C GLN A 195 -25.11 13.16 15.93
N LEU A 196 -25.26 13.85 17.07
CA LEU A 196 -24.53 13.52 18.32
C LEU A 196 -24.87 12.09 18.79
N VAL A 197 -26.15 11.71 18.76
CA VAL A 197 -26.63 10.36 19.04
C VAL A 197 -26.08 9.35 18.02
N GLU A 198 -26.10 9.65 16.71
CA GLU A 198 -25.46 8.80 15.69
C GLU A 198 -23.95 8.60 15.92
N ILE A 199 -23.24 9.59 16.44
CA ILE A 199 -21.79 9.52 16.69
C ILE A 199 -21.48 8.56 17.84
N ASP A 200 -22.21 8.65 18.95
CA ASP A 200 -21.92 7.85 20.14
C ASP A 200 -22.54 6.44 20.08
N HIS A 201 -23.67 6.25 19.37
CA HIS A 201 -24.18 4.91 19.05
C HIS A 201 -23.40 4.19 17.94
N ARG A 202 -22.61 4.89 17.11
CA ARG A 202 -21.66 4.25 16.19
C ARG A 202 -20.44 3.71 16.92
N ARG A 203 -20.66 2.62 17.67
CA ARG A 203 -19.65 1.58 17.95
C ARG A 203 -19.21 0.93 16.63
N ASN A 204 -18.40 1.67 15.87
CA ASN A 204 -17.79 1.17 14.65
C ASN A 204 -16.84 0.02 15.02
N PHE A 205 -17.20 -1.22 14.72
CA PHE A 205 -16.32 -2.41 14.72
C PHE A 205 -15.14 -2.32 13.70
N LYS A 206 -14.74 -1.11 13.32
CA LYS A 206 -13.67 -0.73 12.39
C LYS A 206 -12.95 0.58 12.75
N ASN A 207 -13.43 1.37 13.73
CA ASN A 207 -12.81 2.65 14.12
C ASN A 207 -12.77 2.76 15.66
N VAL A 208 -11.63 2.45 16.25
CA VAL A 208 -11.28 2.87 17.62
C VAL A 208 -10.79 4.33 17.57
N GLU A 209 -10.96 5.10 18.63
CA GLU A 209 -10.42 6.46 18.70
C GLU A 209 -8.90 6.41 18.94
N GLY A 210 -8.13 7.10 18.09
CA GLY A 210 -6.66 6.99 18.01
C GLY A 210 -6.16 6.44 16.66
N VAL A 211 -7.01 5.73 15.92
CA VAL A 211 -6.62 4.94 14.74
C VAL A 211 -6.01 5.73 13.58
N THR A 212 -4.85 5.28 13.12
CA THR A 212 -4.31 5.52 11.78
C THR A 212 -4.88 4.46 10.83
N GLN A 213 -5.55 4.88 9.75
CA GLN A 213 -6.28 3.98 8.86
C GLN A 213 -5.63 3.86 7.47
N CYS A 214 -5.62 2.64 6.91
CA CYS A 214 -5.13 2.37 5.56
C CYS A 214 -6.07 2.97 4.50
N LEU A 215 -5.49 3.58 3.45
CA LEU A 215 -6.28 4.03 2.29
C LEU A 215 -6.64 2.89 1.32
N PHE A 216 -6.04 1.71 1.43
CA PHE A 216 -6.16 0.63 0.42
C PHE A 216 -7.01 -0.56 0.88
N CYS A 217 -7.45 -0.58 2.14
CA CYS A 217 -8.35 -1.60 2.68
C CYS A 217 -9.04 -1.11 3.97
N ASN A 218 -9.82 -1.99 4.62
CA ASN A 218 -10.51 -1.70 5.88
C ASN A 218 -9.60 -1.78 7.13
N PHE A 219 -8.28 -1.90 6.99
CA PHE A 219 -7.36 -1.99 8.12
C PHE A 219 -7.12 -0.62 8.76
N GLY A 220 -6.99 -0.60 10.08
CA GLY A 220 -6.52 0.53 10.87
C GLY A 220 -5.98 0.04 12.21
N THR A 221 -5.03 0.79 12.75
CA THR A 221 -4.35 0.51 14.03
C THR A 221 -4.20 1.80 14.82
N ASP A 222 -4.29 1.73 16.15
CA ASP A 222 -4.09 2.85 17.07
C ASP A 222 -2.62 3.10 17.42
N ASP A 223 -1.74 2.14 17.13
CA ASP A 223 -0.29 2.34 17.08
C ASP A 223 0.19 3.01 15.76
N ASP A 224 1.50 3.21 15.66
CA ASP A 224 2.14 3.78 14.46
C ASP A 224 2.66 2.68 13.49
N ASN A 225 2.38 1.39 13.75
CA ASN A 225 2.90 0.25 12.98
C ASN A 225 2.12 -0.03 11.68
N ILE A 226 1.28 0.90 11.21
CA ILE A 226 0.58 0.76 9.93
C ILE A 226 1.53 0.55 8.73
N ILE A 227 2.79 0.97 8.86
CA ILE A 227 3.83 0.74 7.83
C ILE A 227 4.23 -0.73 7.72
N GLU A 228 4.10 -1.51 8.80
CA GLU A 228 4.21 -2.97 8.71
C GLU A 228 3.07 -3.52 7.86
N HIS A 229 1.81 -3.16 8.17
CA HIS A 229 0.64 -3.54 7.34
C HIS A 229 0.83 -3.15 5.86
N MET A 230 1.28 -1.93 5.59
CA MET A 230 1.54 -1.47 4.22
C MET A 230 2.61 -2.34 3.53
N SER A 231 3.71 -2.68 4.21
CA SER A 231 4.75 -3.56 3.65
C SER A 231 4.24 -4.97 3.33
N LEU A 232 3.30 -5.50 4.13
CA LEU A 232 2.81 -6.87 4.04
C LEU A 232 1.67 -7.07 3.02
N TYR A 233 0.78 -6.09 2.88
CA TYR A 233 -0.45 -6.21 2.08
C TYR A 233 -0.50 -5.25 0.88
N HIS A 234 0.35 -4.22 0.87
CA HIS A 234 0.33 -3.12 -0.10
C HIS A 234 1.75 -2.75 -0.55
N GLN A 235 2.63 -3.76 -0.73
CA GLN A 235 4.07 -3.57 -0.98
C GLN A 235 4.40 -2.59 -2.12
N SER A 236 3.52 -2.50 -3.12
CA SER A 236 3.66 -1.67 -4.32
C SER A 236 2.83 -0.38 -4.26
N GLN A 237 2.39 0.04 -3.07
CA GLN A 237 1.66 1.29 -2.86
C GLN A 237 2.42 2.14 -1.84
N PHE A 238 2.54 3.43 -2.14
CA PHE A 238 3.16 4.40 -1.25
C PHE A 238 2.42 4.48 0.10
N PRO A 239 3.11 4.78 1.22
CA PRO A 239 2.61 4.73 2.59
C PRO A 239 1.69 5.91 2.92
N PHE A 240 0.66 6.09 2.11
CA PHE A 240 -0.38 7.09 2.29
C PHE A 240 -1.49 6.53 3.16
N VAL A 241 -1.67 7.18 4.31
CA VAL A 241 -2.60 6.75 5.37
C VAL A 241 -3.53 7.89 5.76
N CYS A 242 -4.69 7.57 6.32
CA CYS A 242 -5.57 8.54 6.94
C CYS A 242 -5.31 8.56 8.45
N ILE A 243 -4.65 9.60 8.96
CA ILE A 243 -4.52 9.79 10.40
C ILE A 243 -5.87 10.30 10.95
N ARG A 244 -6.51 9.53 11.85
CA ARG A 244 -7.77 9.91 12.52
C ARG A 244 -7.55 10.39 13.96
N LYS A 245 -6.32 10.72 14.35
CA LYS A 245 -5.97 11.33 15.65
C LYS A 245 -6.61 12.73 15.80
N MET A 246 -6.86 13.20 17.02
CA MET A 246 -7.46 14.54 17.26
C MET A 246 -6.42 15.64 16.96
N ASN A 247 -6.84 16.75 16.35
CA ASN A 247 -5.98 17.93 16.23
C ASN A 247 -6.21 18.82 17.47
N PRO A 248 -5.20 19.06 18.33
CA PRO A 248 -5.37 19.87 19.54
C PRO A 248 -5.77 21.32 19.20
N ASN A 249 -5.15 21.92 18.18
CA ASN A 249 -5.33 23.32 17.80
C ASN A 249 -6.59 23.55 16.95
N TYR A 250 -7.55 22.61 16.97
CA TYR A 250 -8.80 22.71 16.21
C TYR A 250 -9.69 23.86 16.70
N LEU A 251 -9.69 24.14 18.01
CA LEU A 251 -10.52 25.20 18.60
C LEU A 251 -10.00 26.60 18.23
N ASP A 252 -8.69 26.83 18.36
CA ASP A 252 -8.06 28.12 18.05
C ASP A 252 -8.32 28.53 16.60
N ARG A 253 -8.26 27.57 15.67
CA ARG A 253 -8.50 27.81 14.24
C ARG A 253 -9.93 28.23 13.92
N ILE A 254 -10.93 27.79 14.69
CA ILE A 254 -12.34 28.24 14.54
C ILE A 254 -12.50 29.68 15.05
N LEU A 255 -11.81 30.04 16.12
CA LEU A 255 -11.96 31.34 16.78
C LEU A 255 -11.27 32.48 16.01
N PHE A 256 -10.15 32.20 15.33
CA PHE A 256 -9.28 33.24 14.76
C PHE A 256 -9.28 33.38 13.24
N ASN A 257 -9.87 32.46 12.45
CA ASN A 257 -9.85 32.57 10.98
C ASN A 257 -11.21 32.31 10.31
N LYS A 258 -11.62 33.20 9.39
CA LYS A 258 -12.89 33.13 8.64
C LYS A 258 -12.78 32.44 7.26
N GLU A 259 -11.75 31.61 7.06
CA GLU A 259 -11.58 30.86 5.81
C GLU A 259 -11.96 29.38 5.99
N THR A 260 -12.44 28.75 4.91
CA THR A 260 -12.91 27.35 4.93
C THR A 260 -11.78 26.40 5.31
N LEU A 261 -11.87 25.80 6.49
CA LEU A 261 -10.85 24.90 7.02
C LEU A 261 -10.79 23.61 6.17
N GLU A 262 -9.73 23.44 5.39
CA GLU A 262 -9.52 22.19 4.65
C GLU A 262 -9.55 21.01 5.62
N THR A 263 -10.51 20.11 5.37
CA THR A 263 -10.93 18.99 6.21
C THR A 263 -9.74 18.35 6.94
N HIS A 264 -9.62 18.53 8.27
CA HIS A 264 -8.40 18.14 8.98
C HIS A 264 -8.24 16.61 9.01
N THR A 265 -7.50 16.13 8.02
CA THR A 265 -7.03 14.77 7.79
C THR A 265 -5.70 14.92 7.09
N THR A 266 -4.60 14.75 7.81
CA THR A 266 -3.31 14.70 7.15
C THR A 266 -3.20 13.34 6.46
N ILE A 267 -3.15 13.37 5.12
CA ILE A 267 -2.68 12.22 4.34
C ILE A 267 -1.17 12.31 4.35
N GLU A 268 -0.55 11.62 5.31
CA GLU A 268 0.90 11.68 5.51
C GLU A 268 1.59 10.56 4.74
N PHE A 269 2.81 10.85 4.29
CA PHE A 269 3.73 9.88 3.72
C PHE A 269 4.70 9.46 4.83
N ILE A 270 4.45 8.31 5.45
CA ILE A 270 5.27 7.79 6.55
C ILE A 270 6.28 6.77 5.98
N GLY A 271 7.26 7.26 5.19
CA GLY A 271 8.16 6.41 4.40
C GLY A 271 9.64 6.37 4.82
N ASN A 272 10.11 7.34 5.62
CA ASN A 272 11.54 7.56 5.86
C ASN A 272 12.10 6.69 7.01
N HIS A 273 12.77 5.58 6.66
CA HIS A 273 13.62 4.84 7.60
C HIS A 273 15.04 4.61 7.02
N PRO A 274 16.08 4.59 7.88
CA PRO A 274 17.44 4.28 7.47
C PRO A 274 17.64 2.79 7.17
N GLY A 275 18.56 2.52 6.25
CA GLY A 275 19.02 1.18 5.86
C GLY A 275 20.16 1.33 4.86
N LYS A 276 21.01 0.31 4.70
CA LYS A 276 22.06 0.34 3.68
C LYS A 276 21.44 0.08 2.29
N LEU A 277 22.04 0.66 1.25
CA LEU A 277 21.67 0.41 -0.15
C LEU A 277 22.81 -0.34 -0.83
N LYS A 278 22.46 -1.22 -1.75
CA LYS A 278 23.36 -1.76 -2.76
C LYS A 278 22.82 -1.38 -4.14
N ASP A 279 23.49 -0.46 -4.82
CA ASP A 279 23.19 -0.10 -6.20
C ASP A 279 23.98 -1.01 -7.15
N PHE A 280 23.39 -1.36 -8.29
CA PHE A 280 24.01 -2.22 -9.29
C PHE A 280 24.57 -1.40 -10.46
N ASN A 281 25.88 -1.51 -10.69
CA ASN A 281 26.62 -0.72 -11.68
C ASN A 281 26.76 -1.39 -13.06
N GLY A 282 26.13 -2.55 -13.29
CA GLY A 282 26.23 -3.30 -14.55
C GLY A 282 25.09 -3.02 -15.54
N ASP A 283 25.38 -3.11 -16.84
CA ASP A 283 24.41 -2.95 -17.93
C ASP A 283 23.41 -4.14 -17.95
N LEU A 284 22.15 -3.90 -17.54
CA LEU A 284 21.11 -4.96 -17.57
C LEU A 284 20.64 -5.36 -18.98
N LYS A 285 21.04 -4.63 -20.03
CA LYS A 285 20.35 -4.61 -21.33
C LYS A 285 20.18 -5.97 -22.03
N ASN A 286 21.02 -6.96 -21.70
CA ASN A 286 21.03 -8.28 -22.34
C ASN A 286 20.88 -9.45 -21.34
N LEU A 287 20.35 -9.22 -20.13
CA LEU A 287 20.18 -10.31 -19.14
C LEU A 287 19.01 -11.24 -19.50
N ARG A 288 19.38 -12.38 -20.10
CA ARG A 288 18.53 -13.56 -20.33
C ARG A 288 19.18 -14.78 -19.69
N SER A 289 18.38 -15.78 -19.32
CA SER A 289 18.88 -17.14 -19.12
C SER A 289 18.96 -17.87 -20.46
N GLU A 290 20.07 -18.56 -20.71
CA GLU A 290 20.13 -19.68 -21.67
C GLU A 290 19.33 -20.89 -21.14
#